data_AF-A0A9E1VYG5-F1
#
_entry.id   AF-A0A9E1VYG5-F1
#
_cell.length_a   1.000
_cell.length_b   1.000
_cell.length_c   1.000
_cell.angle_alpha   90.00
_cell.angle_beta   90.00
_cell.angle_gamma   90.00
#
_symmetry.space_group_name_H-M   'P 1'
#
loop_
_entity.id
_entity.type
_entity.pdbx_description
1 polymer ?
#
loop_
_entity_poly.entity_id
_entity_poly.type
_entity_poly.pdbx_seq_one_letter_code
_entity_poly.pdbx_strand_id
1 'polypeptide(L)'
;IPVFLPENTPKEAVDVMLANILAGPLIDMAAHLAELTKARGLITLSGILEQQADAVVKAYSPWFDMHTVASKDEWVRIDGIKR
;
A
#
# COMPACT_ATOMS: atom_id res chain seq x y z
N ILE A 1 3.12 11.04 -17.69
CA ILE A 1 3.07 10.81 -16.23
C ILE A 1 4.45 11.18 -15.70
N PRO A 2 4.58 12.16 -14.79
CA PRO A 2 5.88 12.51 -14.22
C PRO A 2 6.44 11.34 -13.41
N VAL A 3 7.75 11.14 -13.46
CA VAL A 3 8.46 10.05 -12.77
C VAL A 3 9.57 10.69 -11.95
N PHE A 4 9.74 10.20 -10.71
CA PHE A 4 10.66 10.76 -9.75
C PHE A 4 11.54 9.66 -9.17
N LEU A 5 12.79 10.01 -8.88
CA LEU A 5 13.62 9.22 -7.97
C LEU A 5 13.15 9.45 -6.52
N PRO A 6 13.42 8.52 -5.58
CA PRO A 6 12.95 8.63 -4.20
C PRO A 6 13.25 9.97 -3.51
N GLU A 7 14.44 10.53 -3.73
CA GLU A 7 14.86 11.82 -3.17
C GLU A 7 14.07 13.02 -3.71
N ASN A 8 13.40 12.84 -4.86
CA ASN A 8 12.59 13.85 -5.53
C ASN A 8 11.08 13.57 -5.42
N THR A 9 10.68 12.66 -4.54
CA THR A 9 9.26 12.30 -4.36
C THR A 9 8.44 13.54 -3.99
N PRO A 10 7.35 13.84 -4.72
CA PRO A 10 6.44 14.92 -4.35
C PRO A 10 5.89 14.72 -2.95
N LYS A 11 5.79 15.80 -2.17
CA LYS A 11 5.25 15.78 -0.80
C LYS A 11 3.73 15.89 -0.75
N GLU A 12 3.09 16.10 -1.90
CA GLU A 12 1.63 16.20 -1.98
C GLU A 12 1.02 14.81 -1.85
N ALA A 13 0.07 14.67 -0.91
CA ALA A 13 -0.67 13.43 -0.75
C ALA A 13 -1.62 13.21 -1.93
N VAL A 14 -1.82 11.96 -2.31
CA VAL A 14 -2.67 11.57 -3.45
C VAL A 14 -4.01 11.00 -2.99
N ASP A 15 -5.00 11.07 -3.87
CA ASP A 15 -6.32 10.47 -3.64
C ASP A 15 -6.29 8.94 -3.77
N VAL A 16 -5.36 8.41 -4.59
CA VAL A 16 -5.19 6.97 -4.83
C VAL A 16 -3.70 6.61 -4.85
N MET A 17 -3.32 5.66 -4.01
CA MET A 17 -1.96 5.09 -3.91
C MET A 17 -1.94 3.66 -4.46
N LEU A 18 -0.97 3.34 -5.32
CA LEU A 18 -0.77 2.00 -5.87
C LEU A 18 0.68 1.57 -5.67
N ALA A 19 0.89 0.38 -5.10
CA ALA A 19 2.21 -0.23 -4.99
C ALA A 19 2.14 -1.72 -5.36
N ASN A 20 2.87 -2.12 -6.39
CA ASN A 20 3.00 -3.53 -6.82
C ASN A 20 4.47 -3.95 -6.72
N ILE A 21 4.89 -4.29 -5.51
CA ILE A 21 6.29 -4.60 -5.14
C ILE A 21 6.28 -5.65 -4.01
N LEU A 22 7.45 -6.13 -3.61
CA LEU A 22 7.57 -7.19 -2.60
C LEU A 22 7.01 -6.78 -1.22
N ALA A 23 6.49 -7.76 -0.48
CA ALA A 23 5.88 -7.57 0.84
C ALA A 23 6.80 -6.91 1.89
N GLY A 24 8.10 -7.25 1.91
CA GLY A 24 9.07 -6.63 2.83
C GLY A 24 9.14 -5.11 2.67
N PRO A 25 9.50 -4.60 1.47
CA PRO A 25 9.42 -3.18 1.16
C PRO A 25 8.06 -2.54 1.44
N LEU A 26 6.95 -3.22 1.17
CA LEU A 26 5.62 -2.70 1.51
C LEU A 26 5.46 -2.45 3.01
N ILE A 27 5.92 -3.38 3.84
CA ILE A 27 5.88 -3.25 5.31
C ILE A 27 6.76 -2.10 5.77
N ASP A 28 8.00 -2.02 5.27
CA ASP A 28 8.97 -0.99 5.66
C ASP A 28 8.50 0.42 5.29
N MET A 29 7.73 0.57 4.21
CA MET A 29 7.24 1.85 3.72
C MET A 29 5.84 2.23 4.20
N ALA A 30 5.18 1.43 5.06
CA ALA A 30 3.77 1.62 5.41
C ALA A 30 3.45 3.03 5.93
N ALA A 31 4.28 3.55 6.84
CA ALA A 31 4.11 4.91 7.38
C ALA A 31 4.27 5.99 6.30
N HIS A 32 5.26 5.84 5.42
CA HIS A 32 5.53 6.82 4.37
C HIS A 32 4.43 6.85 3.30
N LEU A 33 3.95 5.68 2.85
CA LEU A 33 2.84 5.62 1.91
C LEU A 33 1.53 6.10 2.54
N ALA A 34 1.35 5.90 3.86
CA ALA A 34 0.24 6.49 4.59
C ALA A 34 0.30 8.01 4.57
N GLU A 35 1.45 8.63 4.85
CA GLU A 35 1.64 10.09 4.78
C GLU A 35 1.32 10.66 3.39
N LEU A 36 1.72 9.96 2.33
CA LEU A 36 1.46 10.33 0.95
C LEU A 36 0.05 10.00 0.46
N THR A 37 -0.83 9.46 1.30
CA THR A 37 -2.23 9.20 0.94
C THR A 37 -3.16 10.16 1.69
N LYS A 38 -4.11 10.81 1.01
CA LYS A 38 -5.07 11.71 1.65
C LYS A 38 -6.00 10.96 2.59
N ALA A 39 -6.56 11.64 3.59
CA ALA A 39 -7.66 11.08 4.39
C ALA A 39 -8.80 10.66 3.46
N ARG A 40 -9.44 9.51 3.74
CA ARG A 40 -10.42 8.86 2.84
C ARG A 40 -9.87 8.42 1.48
N GLY A 41 -8.57 8.57 1.23
CA GLY A 41 -7.89 8.11 0.03
C GLY A 41 -7.81 6.58 -0.04
N LEU A 42 -7.65 6.07 -1.26
CA LEU A 42 -7.59 4.64 -1.54
C LEU A 42 -6.14 4.17 -1.61
N ILE A 43 -5.90 2.95 -1.17
CA ILE A 43 -4.62 2.26 -1.40
C ILE A 43 -4.85 0.86 -1.96
N THR A 44 -4.03 0.48 -2.93
CA THR A 44 -3.98 -0.89 -3.48
C THR A 44 -2.55 -1.38 -3.44
N LEU A 45 -2.35 -2.51 -2.76
CA LEU A 45 -1.07 -3.18 -2.59
C LEU A 45 -1.10 -4.54 -3.29
N SER A 46 -0.06 -4.84 -4.07
CA SER A 46 0.11 -6.08 -4.83
C SER A 46 1.59 -6.50 -4.80
N GLY A 47 1.90 -7.69 -5.31
CA GLY A 47 3.24 -8.27 -5.21
C GLY A 47 3.46 -9.01 -3.90
N ILE A 48 2.36 -9.49 -3.32
CA ILE A 48 2.29 -10.14 -2.00
C ILE A 48 1.92 -11.60 -2.20
N LEU A 49 2.67 -12.50 -1.59
CA LEU A 49 2.28 -13.91 -1.50
C LEU A 49 1.21 -14.09 -0.43
N GLU A 50 0.28 -15.03 -0.60
CA GLU A 50 -0.84 -15.26 0.34
C GLU A 50 -0.39 -15.38 1.80
N GLN A 51 0.66 -16.15 2.07
CA GLN A 51 1.26 -16.33 3.40
C GLN A 51 1.85 -15.04 4.03
N GLN A 52 2.05 -13.99 3.24
CA GLN A 52 2.58 -12.69 3.68
C GLN A 52 1.47 -11.64 3.88
N ALA A 53 0.23 -11.94 3.46
CA ALA A 53 -0.87 -10.98 3.43
C ALA A 53 -1.14 -10.37 4.82
N ASP A 54 -1.25 -11.20 5.85
CA ASP A 54 -1.56 -10.76 7.21
C ASP A 54 -0.52 -9.80 7.78
N ALA A 55 0.76 -10.01 7.45
CA ALA A 55 1.85 -9.13 7.88
C ALA A 55 1.71 -7.74 7.22
N VAL A 56 1.37 -7.71 5.93
CA VAL A 56 1.13 -6.47 5.19
C VAL A 56 -0.13 -5.77 5.72
N VAL A 57 -1.24 -6.49 5.91
CA VAL A 57 -2.47 -5.92 6.51
C VAL A 57 -2.15 -5.27 7.85
N LYS A 58 -1.48 -5.99 8.75
CA LYS A 58 -1.12 -5.50 10.09
C LYS A 58 -0.25 -4.24 10.03
N ALA A 59 0.68 -4.16 9.08
CA ALA A 59 1.54 -2.99 8.92
C ALA A 59 0.76 -1.73 8.53
N TYR A 60 -0.29 -1.85 7.71
CA TYR A 60 -1.09 -0.70 7.24
C TYR A 60 -2.31 -0.39 8.10
N SER A 61 -2.80 -1.34 8.90
CA SER A 61 -3.95 -1.19 9.81
C SER A 61 -3.91 0.00 10.78
N PRO A 62 -2.77 0.61 11.17
CA PRO A 62 -2.77 1.84 11.96
C PRO A 62 -3.37 3.06 11.23
N TRP A 63 -3.31 3.10 9.90
CA TRP A 63 -3.77 4.24 9.09
C TRP A 63 -4.96 3.92 8.19
N PHE A 64 -5.11 2.66 7.79
CA PHE A 64 -6.09 2.23 6.80
C PHE A 64 -7.05 1.19 7.36
N ASP A 65 -8.28 1.21 6.86
CA ASP A 65 -9.21 0.10 6.97
C ASP A 65 -8.92 -0.88 5.81
N MET A 66 -8.14 -1.92 6.11
CA MET A 66 -7.55 -2.85 5.13
C MET A 66 -8.44 -4.08 4.93
N HIS A 67 -8.50 -4.58 3.69
CA HIS A 67 -9.15 -5.83 3.34
C HIS A 67 -8.46 -6.51 2.15
N THR A 68 -8.31 -7.83 2.20
CA THR A 68 -7.86 -8.61 1.04
C THR A 68 -9.00 -8.73 0.05
N VAL A 69 -8.79 -8.35 -1.22
CA VAL A 69 -9.89 -8.21 -2.19
C VAL A 69 -9.83 -9.25 -3.29
N ALA A 70 -8.64 -9.71 -3.64
CA ALA A 70 -8.49 -10.73 -4.67
C ALA A 70 -7.25 -11.59 -4.40
N SER A 71 -7.38 -12.88 -4.68
CA SER A 71 -6.26 -13.80 -4.82
C SER A 71 -6.25 -14.38 -6.24
N LYS A 72 -5.05 -14.67 -6.73
CA LYS A 72 -4.81 -15.40 -7.98
C LYS A 72 -3.56 -16.24 -7.79
N ASP A 73 -3.74 -17.56 -7.83
CA ASP A 73 -2.70 -18.53 -7.50
C ASP A 73 -2.09 -18.19 -6.12
N GLU A 74 -0.77 -18.11 -5.97
CA GLU A 74 -0.14 -17.71 -4.71
C GLU A 74 -0.14 -16.19 -4.43
N TRP A 75 -0.65 -15.36 -5.33
CA TRP A 75 -0.57 -13.90 -5.24
C TRP A 75 -1.87 -13.29 -4.72
N VAL A 76 -1.73 -12.24 -3.90
CA VAL A 76 -2.87 -11.48 -3.38
C VAL A 76 -2.76 -9.99 -3.69
N ARG A 77 -3.93 -9.36 -3.80
CA ARG A 77 -4.12 -7.92 -3.80
C ARG A 77 -4.88 -7.51 -2.54
N ILE A 78 -4.36 -6.50 -1.86
CA ILE A 78 -4.94 -5.95 -0.65
C ILE A 78 -5.33 -4.50 -0.95
N ASP A 79 -6.58 -4.15 -0.69
CA ASP A 79 -7.08 -2.80 -0.86
C ASP A 79 -7.42 -2.19 0.51
N GLY A 80 -7.40 -0.87 0.61
CA GLY A 80 -7.71 -0.17 1.85
C GLY A 80 -8.17 1.27 1.64
N ILE A 81 -8.83 1.81 2.66
CA ILE A 81 -9.27 3.20 2.70
C ILE A 81 -8.62 3.87 3.90
N LYS A 82 -7.96 5.02 3.70
CA LYS A 82 -7.34 5.76 4.80
C LYS A 82 -8.42 6.34 5.73
N ARG A 83 -8.26 6.16 7.03
CA ARG A 83 -9.14 6.75 8.04
C ARG A 83 -9.00 8.27 8.10
#